data_AF-A0A2P0QKX6-F1
#
_entry.id   AF-A0A2P0QKX6-F1
#
_cell.length_a   1.000
_cell.length_b   1.000
_cell.length_c   1.000
_cell.angle_alpha   90.00
_cell.angle_beta   90.00
_cell.angle_gamma   90.00
#
_symmetry.space_group_name_H-M   'P 1'
#
loop_
_entity.id
_entity.type
_entity.pdbx_description
1 polymer ?
#
loop_
_entity_poly.entity_id
_entity_poly.type
_entity_poly.pdbx_seq_one_letter_code
_entity_poly.pdbx_strand_id
1 'polypeptide(L)'
;CPSWDINRFKEARPYDWYMGEMEVSLEDPKYPVGGTTKIGTKVNPQMEACTGVPCYDGAPVEVGPRARLVKFKNFDEKGTIGQQVARQMEYPDCLTAMISAIDEYNPAGKVVADYIPQGDGSMGWAANEAPRGTDVHLAKVKDGRVQWYSMLVPTTWNFATCSAALTGAPWQLAEVVVRGYDPCVSCATHMIVIDEDNRIVAQKLIA
;
A
#
# COMPACT_ATOMS: atom_id res chain seq x y z
N CYS A 1 -4.31 -0.55 -15.17
CA CYS A 1 -2.90 -0.27 -14.86
C CYS A 1 -2.03 -0.35 -16.13
N PRO A 2 -1.99 0.68 -16.99
CA PRO A 2 -1.29 0.59 -18.28
C PRO A 2 0.22 0.88 -18.22
N SER A 3 0.83 0.95 -17.03
CA SER A 3 2.25 1.36 -16.90
C SER A 3 3.09 0.54 -15.92
N TRP A 4 2.58 -0.59 -15.42
CA TRP A 4 3.41 -1.49 -14.61
C TRP A 4 4.45 -2.16 -15.50
N ASP A 5 5.70 -2.10 -15.06
CA ASP A 5 6.86 -2.69 -15.69
C ASP A 5 7.75 -3.22 -14.57
N ILE A 6 7.85 -4.54 -14.51
CA ILE A 6 8.61 -5.25 -13.49
C ILE A 6 10.10 -4.89 -13.49
N ASN A 7 10.64 -4.43 -14.62
CA ASN A 7 12.07 -4.07 -14.72
C ASN A 7 12.39 -2.73 -14.04
N ARG A 8 11.37 -1.89 -13.81
CA ARG A 8 11.50 -0.59 -13.13
C ARG A 8 11.31 -0.70 -11.63
N PHE A 9 10.68 -1.77 -11.18
CA PHE A 9 10.42 -2.05 -9.78
C PHE A 9 11.64 -2.64 -9.08
N LYS A 10 11.91 -2.16 -7.87
CA LYS A 10 12.82 -2.78 -6.90
C LYS A 10 12.22 -2.68 -5.50
N GLU A 11 12.56 -3.60 -4.61
CA GLU A 11 12.16 -3.54 -3.21
C GLU A 11 13.39 -3.58 -2.32
N ALA A 12 13.52 -2.58 -1.45
CA ALA A 12 14.51 -2.55 -0.39
C ALA A 12 13.95 -3.16 0.90
N ARG A 13 14.84 -3.69 1.73
CA ARG A 13 14.49 -4.19 3.06
C ARG A 13 14.47 -3.05 4.07
N PRO A 14 13.67 -3.13 5.14
CA PRO A 14 13.62 -2.12 6.18
C PRO A 14 15.00 -1.71 6.73
N TYR A 15 15.86 -2.69 6.98
CA TYR A 15 17.20 -2.48 7.54
C TYR A 15 18.20 -1.84 6.58
N ASP A 16 17.90 -1.82 5.27
CA ASP A 16 18.70 -1.12 4.26
C ASP A 16 18.15 0.29 3.96
N TRP A 17 17.01 0.67 4.55
CA TRP A 17 16.29 1.91 4.24
C TRP A 17 16.12 2.85 5.42
N TYR A 18 15.66 2.34 6.57
CA TYR A 18 15.31 3.15 7.73
C TYR A 18 16.51 3.39 8.65
N MET A 19 16.39 4.43 9.49
CA MET A 19 17.38 4.74 10.52
C MET A 19 17.39 3.66 11.60
N GLY A 20 18.56 3.41 12.19
CA GLY A 20 18.74 2.49 13.31
C GLY A 20 18.18 3.01 14.63
N GLU A 21 18.76 2.57 15.76
CA GLU A 21 18.29 2.96 17.09
C GLU A 21 18.31 4.48 17.27
N MET A 22 17.19 5.01 17.77
CA MET A 22 17.00 6.41 18.09
C MET A 22 16.16 6.55 19.36
N GLU A 23 16.09 7.77 19.89
CA GLU A 23 15.36 8.08 21.11
C GLU A 23 14.28 9.13 20.82
N VAL A 24 13.08 8.90 21.35
CA VAL A 24 11.96 9.84 21.20
C VAL A 24 12.29 11.14 21.95
N SER A 25 12.32 12.26 21.22
CA SER A 25 12.73 13.57 21.72
C SER A 25 11.58 14.51 22.09
N LEU A 26 10.32 14.11 21.85
CA LEU A 26 9.13 14.93 22.08
C LEU A 26 7.96 14.06 22.55
N GLU A 27 7.26 14.53 23.57
CA GLU A 27 6.01 13.97 24.08
C GLU A 27 4.97 15.09 24.22
N ASP A 28 3.70 14.80 23.92
CA ASP A 28 2.57 15.66 24.30
C ASP A 28 1.67 14.91 25.28
N PRO A 29 1.79 15.20 26.59
CA PRO A 29 0.96 14.55 27.62
C PRO A 29 -0.53 14.87 27.52
N LYS A 30 -0.90 15.92 26.77
CA LYS A 30 -2.30 16.32 26.56
C LYS A 30 -2.92 15.68 25.33
N TYR A 31 -2.13 14.96 24.53
CA TYR A 31 -2.64 14.30 23.34
C TYR A 31 -3.72 13.27 23.75
N PRO A 32 -4.86 13.20 23.03
CA PRO A 32 -5.94 12.29 23.37
C PRO A 32 -5.44 10.87 23.60
N VAL A 33 -6.03 10.19 24.58
CA VAL A 33 -5.75 8.79 24.96
C VAL A 33 -4.28 8.48 25.31
N GLY A 34 -3.44 9.49 25.56
CA GLY A 34 -2.01 9.28 25.77
C GLY A 34 -1.31 8.75 24.52
N GLY A 35 -1.81 9.10 23.33
CA GLY A 35 -1.35 8.56 22.04
C GLY A 35 0.05 9.01 21.59
N THR A 36 0.83 9.70 22.42
CA THR A 36 2.23 10.01 22.13
C THR A 36 3.17 9.04 22.85
N THR A 37 4.27 8.69 22.20
CA THR A 37 5.30 7.86 22.82
C THR A 37 6.06 8.68 23.85
N LYS A 38 6.35 8.09 25.02
CA LYS A 38 7.05 8.80 26.10
C LYS A 38 8.42 9.29 25.67
N ILE A 39 8.79 10.48 26.10
CA ILE A 39 10.14 10.99 25.88
C ILE A 39 11.18 10.03 26.49
N GLY A 40 12.28 9.80 25.79
CA GLY A 40 13.31 8.86 26.22
C GLY A 40 13.05 7.40 25.83
N THR A 41 11.93 7.10 25.18
CA THR A 41 11.69 5.76 24.64
C THR A 41 12.67 5.48 23.51
N LYS A 42 13.40 4.36 23.61
CA LYS A 42 14.23 3.85 22.52
C LYS A 42 13.36 3.19 21.47
N VAL A 43 13.57 3.56 20.22
CA VAL A 43 12.89 2.97 19.05
C VAL A 43 13.92 2.62 18.00
N ASN A 44 13.68 1.57 17.23
CA ASN A 44 14.58 1.14 16.17
C ASN A 44 13.81 0.87 14.88
N PRO A 45 13.52 1.93 14.08
CA PRO A 45 12.70 1.81 12.88
C PRO A 45 13.19 0.74 11.89
N GLN A 46 14.50 0.55 11.75
CA GLN A 46 15.09 -0.46 10.85
C GLN A 46 14.75 -1.91 11.26
N MET A 47 14.48 -2.15 12.55
CA MET A 47 14.14 -3.46 13.11
C MET A 47 12.64 -3.64 13.40
N GLU A 48 11.93 -2.54 13.63
CA GLU A 48 10.50 -2.53 13.99
C GLU A 48 9.58 -2.46 12.77
N ALA A 49 10.06 -1.96 11.63
CA ALA A 49 9.25 -1.88 10.42
C ALA A 49 8.99 -3.28 9.82
N CYS A 50 7.70 -3.61 9.71
CA CYS A 50 7.23 -4.91 9.19
C CYS A 50 6.91 -4.90 7.69
N THR A 51 7.25 -3.85 6.95
CA THR A 51 6.93 -3.69 5.52
C THR A 51 8.17 -3.47 4.69
N GLY A 52 8.27 -4.12 3.52
CA GLY A 52 9.29 -3.77 2.54
C GLY A 52 9.13 -2.33 2.02
N VAL A 53 10.15 -1.83 1.32
CA VAL A 53 10.16 -0.48 0.75
C VAL A 53 10.23 -0.59 -0.78
N PRO A 54 9.08 -0.63 -1.47
CA PRO A 54 9.04 -0.74 -2.91
C PRO A 54 9.35 0.62 -3.55
N CYS A 55 10.13 0.58 -4.61
CA CYS A 55 10.60 1.72 -5.36
C CYS A 55 10.36 1.49 -6.85
N TYR A 56 10.18 2.59 -7.58
CA TYR A 56 10.03 2.59 -9.02
C TYR A 56 11.05 3.54 -9.60
N ASP A 57 11.85 3.08 -10.56
CA ASP A 57 13.04 3.79 -11.08
C ASP A 57 14.01 4.26 -9.98
N GLY A 58 14.13 3.46 -8.91
CA GLY A 58 15.03 3.74 -7.80
C GLY A 58 14.52 4.76 -6.78
N ALA A 59 13.28 5.23 -6.89
CA ALA A 59 12.68 6.17 -5.94
C ALA A 59 11.35 5.65 -5.34
N PRO A 60 11.01 6.02 -4.09
CA PRO A 60 9.67 5.86 -3.57
C PRO A 60 8.65 6.61 -4.42
N VAL A 61 7.46 6.04 -4.58
CA VAL A 61 6.37 6.63 -5.36
C VAL A 61 5.09 6.71 -4.57
N GLU A 62 4.34 7.79 -4.76
CA GLU A 62 2.99 7.92 -4.21
C GLU A 62 2.01 7.19 -5.13
N VAL A 63 1.14 6.39 -4.53
CA VAL A 63 0.00 5.75 -5.18
C VAL A 63 -1.30 6.17 -4.50
N GLY A 64 -2.42 6.02 -5.20
CA GLY A 64 -3.74 6.38 -4.67
C GLY A 64 -4.50 7.37 -5.54
N PRO A 65 -5.62 7.90 -5.03
CA PRO A 65 -6.50 8.77 -5.79
C PRO A 65 -5.76 9.98 -6.39
N ARG A 66 -4.94 10.67 -5.58
CA ARG A 66 -4.15 11.81 -6.05
C ARG A 66 -3.22 11.43 -7.20
N ALA A 67 -2.47 10.35 -7.06
CA ALA A 67 -1.54 9.87 -8.08
C ALA A 67 -2.27 9.51 -9.39
N ARG A 68 -3.44 8.88 -9.31
CA ARG A 68 -4.29 8.59 -10.47
C ARG A 68 -4.79 9.87 -11.14
N LEU A 69 -5.32 10.83 -10.38
CA LEU A 69 -5.83 12.08 -10.96
C LEU A 69 -4.72 12.94 -11.56
N VAL A 70 -3.52 12.97 -10.96
CA VAL A 70 -2.34 13.63 -11.55
C VAL A 70 -2.03 13.02 -12.91
N LYS A 71 -2.02 11.69 -12.98
CA LYS A 71 -1.62 10.95 -14.18
C LYS A 71 -2.65 10.99 -15.31
N PHE A 72 -3.93 10.92 -14.97
CA PHE A 72 -5.00 10.70 -15.96
C PHE A 72 -5.93 11.91 -16.13
N LYS A 73 -5.91 12.88 -15.22
CA LYS A 73 -6.83 14.04 -15.22
C LYS A 73 -6.14 15.39 -15.03
N ASN A 74 -4.82 15.47 -15.20
CA ASN A 74 -4.02 16.71 -15.06
C ASN A 74 -4.29 17.45 -13.73
N PHE A 75 -4.50 16.70 -12.65
CA PHE A 75 -4.71 17.27 -11.31
C PHE A 75 -3.38 17.70 -10.68
N ASP A 76 -3.28 18.94 -10.19
CA ASP A 76 -2.02 19.51 -9.67
C ASP A 76 -2.06 19.83 -8.16
N GLU A 77 -3.19 19.64 -7.46
CA GLU A 77 -3.23 19.89 -6.02
C GLU A 77 -2.33 18.89 -5.26
N LYS A 78 -1.53 19.42 -4.34
CA LYS A 78 -0.47 18.67 -3.64
C LYS A 78 -0.77 18.50 -2.15
N GLY A 79 -0.01 17.60 -1.53
CA GLY A 79 -0.08 17.33 -0.10
C GLY A 79 -1.43 16.75 0.34
N THR A 80 -1.66 16.78 1.65
CA THR A 80 -2.81 16.13 2.29
C THR A 80 -4.16 16.65 1.79
N ILE A 81 -4.27 17.96 1.53
CA ILE A 81 -5.51 18.53 0.99
C ILE A 81 -5.77 18.01 -0.43
N GLY A 82 -4.75 17.98 -1.29
CA GLY A 82 -4.85 17.39 -2.63
C GLY A 82 -5.25 15.92 -2.59
N GLN A 83 -4.75 15.15 -1.61
CA GLN A 83 -5.15 13.75 -1.42
C GLN A 83 -6.63 13.59 -1.04
N GLN A 84 -7.14 14.43 -0.14
CA GLN A 84 -8.55 14.42 0.23
C GLN A 84 -9.44 14.88 -0.93
N VAL A 85 -9.09 15.97 -1.60
CA VAL A 85 -9.86 16.44 -2.76
C VAL A 85 -9.91 15.36 -3.85
N ALA A 86 -8.77 14.74 -4.15
CA ALA A 86 -8.69 13.71 -5.18
C ALA A 86 -9.54 12.46 -4.84
N ARG A 87 -9.52 12.01 -3.58
CA ARG A 87 -10.34 10.88 -3.13
C ARG A 87 -11.83 11.15 -3.34
N GLN A 88 -12.26 12.38 -3.11
CA GLN A 88 -13.67 12.78 -3.23
C GLN A 88 -14.07 12.89 -4.70
N MET A 89 -13.15 13.36 -5.54
CA MET A 89 -13.35 13.47 -6.98
C MET A 89 -13.44 12.11 -7.68
N GLU A 90 -12.96 11.01 -7.10
CA GLU A 90 -13.11 9.67 -7.68
C GLU A 90 -14.50 9.06 -7.48
N TYR A 91 -15.29 9.52 -6.51
CA TYR A 91 -16.62 8.93 -6.25
C TYR A 91 -17.58 9.02 -7.44
N PRO A 92 -17.72 10.18 -8.13
CA PRO A 92 -18.59 10.26 -9.30
C PRO A 92 -18.15 9.32 -10.42
N ASP A 93 -16.84 9.25 -10.72
CA ASP A 93 -16.32 8.35 -11.76
C ASP A 93 -16.60 6.89 -11.43
N CYS A 94 -16.41 6.52 -10.16
CA CYS A 94 -16.67 5.16 -9.67
C CYS A 94 -18.16 4.81 -9.83
N LEU A 95 -19.06 5.73 -9.46
CA LEU A 95 -20.50 5.55 -9.65
C LEU A 95 -20.87 5.41 -11.13
N THR A 96 -20.33 6.28 -12.00
CA THR A 96 -20.56 6.20 -13.44
C THR A 96 -20.05 4.86 -14.00
N ALA A 97 -18.87 4.41 -13.60
CA ALA A 97 -18.33 3.12 -14.03
C ALA A 97 -19.21 1.94 -13.57
N MET A 98 -19.77 1.98 -12.35
CA MET A 98 -20.72 0.96 -11.89
C MET A 98 -22.00 0.94 -12.73
N ILE A 99 -22.56 2.11 -13.06
CA ILE A 99 -23.77 2.21 -13.90
C ILE A 99 -23.48 1.64 -15.28
N SER A 100 -22.38 2.05 -15.92
CA SER A 100 -21.98 1.53 -17.24
C SER A 100 -21.74 0.01 -17.21
N ALA A 101 -21.12 -0.51 -16.15
CA ALA A 101 -20.91 -1.95 -16.00
C ALA A 101 -22.23 -2.73 -15.87
N ILE A 102 -23.25 -2.15 -15.23
CA ILE A 102 -24.59 -2.74 -15.14
C ILE A 102 -25.29 -2.69 -16.50
N ASP A 103 -25.18 -1.59 -17.24
CA ASP A 103 -25.78 -1.44 -18.57
C ASP A 103 -25.17 -2.42 -19.59
N GLU A 104 -23.87 -2.68 -19.49
CA GLU A 104 -23.13 -3.65 -20.33
C GLU A 104 -23.29 -5.10 -19.86
N TYR A 105 -23.87 -5.34 -18.68
CA TYR A 105 -23.92 -6.66 -18.08
C TYR A 105 -24.79 -7.62 -18.89
N ASN A 106 -24.18 -8.70 -19.39
CA ASN A 106 -24.88 -9.81 -20.01
C ASN A 106 -25.01 -10.99 -19.03
N PRO A 107 -26.20 -11.24 -18.45
CA PRO A 107 -26.38 -12.35 -17.50
C PRO A 107 -26.26 -13.74 -18.13
N ALA A 108 -26.36 -13.85 -19.46
CA ALA A 108 -26.14 -15.10 -20.19
C ALA A 108 -24.67 -15.25 -20.64
N GLY A 109 -23.81 -14.28 -20.32
CA GLY A 109 -22.39 -14.31 -20.65
C GLY A 109 -21.64 -15.42 -19.93
N LYS A 110 -20.56 -15.91 -20.55
CA LYS A 110 -19.68 -16.90 -19.95
C LYS A 110 -18.71 -16.24 -18.98
N VAL A 111 -18.65 -16.74 -17.74
CA VAL A 111 -17.80 -16.19 -16.65
C VAL A 111 -16.63 -17.10 -16.27
N VAL A 112 -16.48 -18.25 -16.92
CA VAL A 112 -15.41 -19.22 -16.66
C VAL A 112 -14.65 -19.46 -17.96
N ALA A 113 -13.32 -19.40 -17.91
CA ALA A 113 -12.48 -19.72 -19.04
C ALA A 113 -12.60 -21.21 -19.43
N ASP A 114 -12.49 -21.52 -20.72
CA ASP A 114 -12.49 -22.91 -21.21
C ASP A 114 -11.32 -23.74 -20.70
N TYR A 115 -10.19 -23.07 -20.45
CA TYR A 115 -8.95 -23.69 -20.04
C TYR A 115 -8.20 -22.78 -19.07
N ILE A 116 -7.69 -23.38 -17.99
CA ILE A 116 -6.82 -22.72 -17.03
C ILE A 116 -5.42 -23.37 -17.17
N PRO A 117 -4.41 -22.61 -17.64
CA PRO A 117 -3.06 -23.11 -17.78
C PRO A 117 -2.51 -23.65 -16.46
N GLN A 118 -1.77 -24.76 -16.52
CA GLN A 118 -1.08 -25.31 -15.34
C GLN A 118 0.19 -24.52 -14.99
N GLY A 119 0.57 -23.55 -15.82
CA GLY A 119 1.76 -22.72 -15.63
C GLY A 119 3.06 -23.43 -16.01
N ASP A 120 4.03 -22.65 -16.45
CA ASP A 120 5.35 -23.09 -16.95
C ASP A 120 6.50 -22.63 -16.04
N GLY A 121 6.20 -21.97 -14.93
CA GLY A 121 7.16 -21.36 -14.01
C GLY A 121 7.60 -19.95 -14.37
N SER A 122 7.09 -19.36 -15.46
CA SER A 122 7.34 -17.96 -15.79
C SER A 122 6.68 -17.01 -14.77
N MET A 123 7.17 -15.77 -14.71
CA MET A 123 6.61 -14.73 -13.84
C MET A 123 5.35 -14.14 -14.48
N GLY A 124 4.21 -14.33 -13.81
CA GLY A 124 2.97 -13.63 -14.10
C GLY A 124 2.76 -12.46 -13.13
N TRP A 125 2.00 -11.45 -13.58
CA TRP A 125 1.62 -10.33 -12.74
C TRP A 125 0.20 -9.85 -13.04
N ALA A 126 -0.46 -9.30 -12.04
CA ALA A 126 -1.75 -8.64 -12.15
C ALA A 126 -1.69 -7.33 -11.36
N ALA A 127 -1.93 -6.21 -12.04
CA ALA A 127 -1.90 -4.90 -11.42
C ALA A 127 -3.27 -4.24 -11.52
N ASN A 128 -3.85 -3.90 -10.38
CA ASN A 128 -5.14 -3.26 -10.26
C ASN A 128 -5.05 -1.96 -9.45
N GLU A 129 -6.05 -1.08 -9.60
CA GLU A 129 -6.17 0.13 -8.79
C GLU A 129 -7.15 -0.12 -7.64
N ALA A 130 -6.62 -0.44 -6.47
CA ALA A 130 -7.39 -0.46 -5.24
C ALA A 130 -7.71 0.99 -4.80
N PRO A 131 -8.67 1.19 -3.86
CA PRO A 131 -9.04 2.53 -3.41
C PRO A 131 -7.84 3.36 -2.94
N ARG A 132 -6.88 2.72 -2.27
CA ARG A 132 -5.66 3.33 -1.72
C ARG A 132 -4.52 3.49 -2.73
N GLY A 133 -4.62 2.92 -3.93
CA GLY A 133 -3.59 3.01 -4.97
C GLY A 133 -3.36 1.72 -5.73
N THR A 134 -2.22 1.66 -6.43
CA THR A 134 -1.82 0.51 -7.22
C THR A 134 -1.50 -0.70 -6.34
N ASP A 135 -2.16 -1.81 -6.65
CA ASP A 135 -2.01 -3.12 -6.00
C ASP A 135 -1.52 -4.13 -7.04
N VAL A 136 -0.34 -4.71 -6.80
CA VAL A 136 0.29 -5.63 -7.76
C VAL A 136 0.52 -6.98 -7.12
N HIS A 137 -0.03 -8.00 -7.74
CA HIS A 137 0.21 -9.40 -7.39
C HIS A 137 1.16 -10.00 -8.41
N LEU A 138 2.21 -10.66 -7.92
CA LEU A 138 3.23 -11.34 -8.70
C LEU A 138 3.20 -12.82 -8.34
N ALA A 139 3.22 -13.70 -9.34
CA ALA A 139 3.14 -15.14 -9.10
C ALA A 139 3.96 -15.94 -10.12
N LYS A 140 4.58 -17.02 -9.66
CA LYS A 140 5.11 -18.08 -10.52
C LYS A 140 4.30 -19.34 -10.30
N VAL A 141 3.69 -19.86 -11.36
CA VAL A 141 2.88 -21.08 -11.32
C VAL A 141 3.51 -22.11 -12.25
N LYS A 142 3.67 -23.35 -11.76
CA LYS A 142 4.20 -24.47 -12.53
C LYS A 142 3.50 -25.76 -12.12
N ASP A 143 3.14 -26.59 -13.09
CA ASP A 143 2.51 -27.91 -12.87
C ASP A 143 1.29 -27.84 -11.91
N GLY A 144 0.48 -26.79 -12.07
CA GLY A 144 -0.73 -26.53 -11.30
C GLY A 144 -0.49 -25.99 -9.88
N ARG A 145 0.75 -25.62 -9.53
CA ARG A 145 1.11 -25.15 -8.18
C ARG A 145 1.75 -23.77 -8.22
N VAL A 146 1.38 -22.93 -7.25
CA VAL A 146 2.05 -21.66 -6.98
C VAL A 146 3.41 -21.97 -6.36
N GLN A 147 4.49 -21.69 -7.07
CA GLN A 147 5.86 -21.89 -6.60
C GLN A 147 6.39 -20.70 -5.81
N TRP A 148 5.87 -19.51 -6.12
CA TRP A 148 6.26 -18.27 -5.49
C TRP A 148 5.15 -17.24 -5.68
N TYR A 149 4.93 -16.42 -4.66
CA TYR A 149 3.97 -15.33 -4.69
C TYR A 149 4.57 -14.10 -4.01
N SER A 150 4.17 -12.92 -4.46
CA SER A 150 4.47 -11.67 -3.78
C SER A 150 3.41 -10.64 -4.12
N MET A 151 3.20 -9.71 -3.20
CA MET A 151 2.20 -8.67 -3.35
C MET A 151 2.78 -7.31 -2.97
N LEU A 152 2.50 -6.30 -3.78
CA LEU A 152 2.96 -4.92 -3.63
C LEU A 152 1.72 -4.05 -3.51
N VAL A 153 1.27 -3.92 -2.27
CA VAL A 153 -0.05 -3.38 -1.94
C VAL A 153 0.06 -1.87 -1.67
N PRO A 154 -1.00 -1.06 -1.87
CA PRO A 154 -0.84 0.39 -1.99
C PRO A 154 -0.16 1.06 -0.80
N THR A 155 -0.50 0.63 0.42
CA THR A 155 0.08 1.21 1.63
C THR A 155 1.57 0.88 1.78
N THR A 156 2.04 -0.25 1.24
CA THR A 156 3.46 -0.60 1.18
C THR A 156 4.26 0.42 0.35
N TRP A 157 3.72 0.85 -0.78
CA TRP A 157 4.29 1.97 -1.56
C TRP A 157 4.28 3.29 -0.81
N ASN A 158 3.14 3.60 -0.19
CA ASN A 158 2.92 4.90 0.41
C ASN A 158 3.65 5.13 1.74
N PHE A 159 4.15 4.11 2.44
CA PHE A 159 4.82 4.35 3.73
C PHE A 159 6.11 5.16 3.59
N ALA A 160 6.90 4.90 2.54
CA ALA A 160 8.11 5.68 2.28
C ALA A 160 7.80 7.14 1.91
N THR A 161 6.77 7.37 1.08
CA THR A 161 6.33 8.74 0.73
C THR A 161 5.65 9.46 1.90
N CYS A 162 4.92 8.73 2.73
CA CYS A 162 4.32 9.26 3.96
C CYS A 162 5.41 9.71 4.94
N SER A 163 6.47 8.92 5.12
CA SER A 163 7.64 9.30 5.92
C SER A 163 8.30 10.57 5.37
N ALA A 164 8.50 10.66 4.07
CA ALA A 164 9.02 11.86 3.42
C ALA A 164 8.11 13.08 3.64
N ALA A 165 6.78 12.92 3.55
CA ALA A 165 5.81 13.99 3.75
C ALA A 165 5.74 14.51 5.20
N LEU A 166 6.18 13.71 6.18
CA LEU A 166 6.29 14.12 7.59
C LEU A 166 7.55 14.94 7.87
N THR A 167 8.55 14.89 6.98
CA THR A 167 9.82 15.59 7.19
C THR A 167 9.60 17.11 7.16
N GLY A 168 9.88 17.78 8.29
CA GLY A 168 9.67 19.22 8.45
C GLY A 168 8.22 19.64 8.73
N ALA A 169 7.28 18.71 8.76
CA ALA A 169 5.90 19.00 9.16
C ALA A 169 5.83 19.23 10.68
N PRO A 170 5.00 20.18 11.17
CA PRO A 170 4.67 20.26 12.59
C PRO A 170 4.10 18.93 13.08
N TRP A 171 4.57 18.43 14.22
CA TRP A 171 4.14 17.13 14.75
C TRP A 171 2.62 17.05 14.97
N GLN A 172 1.95 18.17 15.25
CA GLN A 172 0.50 18.27 15.40
C GLN A 172 -0.26 17.89 14.12
N LEU A 173 0.39 18.00 12.97
CA LEU A 173 -0.18 17.64 11.66
C LEU A 173 0.20 16.22 11.25
N ALA A 174 1.04 15.50 11.99
CA ALA A 174 1.52 14.19 11.60
C ALA A 174 0.36 13.22 11.34
N GLU A 175 -0.61 13.21 12.23
CA GLU A 175 -1.82 12.40 12.13
C GLU A 175 -2.67 12.76 10.91
N VAL A 176 -2.77 14.05 10.58
CA VAL A 176 -3.50 14.56 9.41
C VAL A 176 -2.82 14.12 8.13
N VAL A 177 -1.48 14.23 8.06
CA VAL A 177 -0.66 13.78 6.93
C VAL A 177 -0.80 12.28 6.72
N VAL A 178 -0.60 11.47 7.78
CA VAL A 178 -0.70 10.01 7.69
C VAL A 178 -2.10 9.59 7.21
N ARG A 179 -3.17 10.18 7.75
CA ARG A 179 -4.54 9.89 7.29
C ARG A 179 -4.85 10.36 5.88
N GLY A 180 -4.12 11.36 5.36
CA GLY A 180 -4.20 11.79 3.97
C GLY A 180 -4.03 10.64 2.99
N TYR A 181 -3.10 9.73 3.29
CA TYR A 181 -2.80 8.52 2.51
C TYR A 181 -3.81 7.37 2.70
N ASP A 182 -4.74 7.47 3.67
CA ASP A 182 -5.68 6.38 4.03
C ASP A 182 -4.95 5.03 4.22
N PRO A 183 -4.04 4.91 5.20
CA PRO A 183 -3.20 3.72 5.33
C PRO A 183 -4.01 2.50 5.76
N CYS A 184 -3.81 1.37 5.10
CA CYS A 184 -4.25 0.05 5.57
C CYS A 184 -3.03 -0.75 6.03
N VAL A 185 -2.73 -0.74 7.33
CA VAL A 185 -1.52 -1.40 7.87
C VAL A 185 -1.56 -2.91 7.67
N SER A 186 -2.71 -3.56 7.90
CA SER A 186 -2.87 -5.00 7.66
C SER A 186 -2.66 -5.37 6.19
N CYS A 187 -3.03 -4.46 5.27
CA CYS A 187 -2.78 -4.64 3.85
C CYS A 187 -1.31 -4.47 3.49
N ALA A 188 -0.50 -3.79 4.31
CA ALA A 188 0.90 -3.54 4.00
C ALA A 188 1.84 -4.62 4.58
N THR A 189 1.47 -5.20 5.73
CA THR A 189 2.30 -6.19 6.45
C THR A 189 1.93 -7.63 6.14
N HIS A 190 0.71 -7.90 5.68
CA HIS A 190 0.23 -9.25 5.39
C HIS A 190 0.41 -10.24 6.57
N MET A 191 0.34 -9.74 7.81
CA MET A 191 0.88 -10.43 8.98
C MET A 191 0.02 -11.62 9.47
N ILE A 192 0.72 -12.61 10.05
CA ILE A 192 0.14 -13.60 10.96
C ILE A 192 0.03 -12.95 12.35
N VAL A 193 -1.15 -12.94 12.94
CA VAL A 193 -1.36 -12.45 14.31
C VAL A 193 -1.13 -13.62 15.26
N ILE A 194 -0.20 -13.45 16.18
CA ILE A 194 0.10 -14.37 17.28
C ILE A 194 -0.27 -13.70 18.61
N ASP A 195 -0.82 -14.47 19.56
CA ASP A 195 -1.10 -14.00 20.92
C ASP A 195 0.15 -14.03 21.82
N GLU A 196 -0.02 -13.58 23.07
CA GLU A 196 1.04 -13.56 24.10
C GLU A 196 1.59 -14.96 24.44
N ASP A 197 0.83 -16.03 24.15
CA ASP A 197 1.23 -17.43 24.33
C ASP A 197 1.92 -18.02 23.07
N ASN A 198 2.26 -17.18 22.08
CA ASN A 198 2.78 -17.57 20.76
C ASN A 198 1.82 -18.47 19.95
N ARG A 199 0.51 -18.42 20.22
CA ARG A 199 -0.48 -19.13 19.42
C ARG A 199 -0.94 -18.25 18.28
N ILE A 200 -1.11 -18.85 17.10
CA ILE A 200 -1.64 -18.16 15.93
C ILE A 200 -3.12 -17.87 16.17
N VAL A 201 -3.48 -16.60 16.36
CA VAL A 201 -4.85 -16.14 16.57
C VAL A 201 -5.53 -15.65 15.30
N ALA A 202 -4.76 -15.30 14.27
CA ALA A 202 -5.28 -15.12 12.92
C ALA A 202 -4.18 -15.38 11.89
N GLN A 203 -4.49 -16.21 10.89
CA GLN A 203 -3.60 -16.52 9.78
C GLN A 203 -4.28 -16.14 8.46
N LYS A 204 -3.66 -15.24 7.71
CA LYS A 204 -3.80 -15.23 6.25
C LYS A 204 -2.40 -15.41 5.70
N LEU A 205 -2.17 -16.58 5.10
CA LEU A 205 -0.85 -17.06 4.69
C LEU A 205 -0.08 -16.00 3.90
N ILE A 206 1.09 -15.63 4.43
CA ILE A 206 2.21 -15.11 3.63
C ILE A 206 2.73 -16.32 2.85
N ALA A 207 2.62 -16.27 1.53
CA ALA A 207 3.23 -17.21 0.60
C ALA A 207 4.16 -16.43 -0.34
#